data_AF-A0A6L9KYQ3-F1
#
_entry.id   AF-A0A6L9KYQ3-F1
#
_cell.length_a   1.000
_cell.length_b   1.000
_cell.length_c   1.000
_cell.angle_alpha   90.00
_cell.angle_beta   90.00
_cell.angle_gamma   90.00
#
_symmetry.space_group_name_H-M   'P 1'
#
loop_
_entity.id
_entity.type
_entity.pdbx_description
1 polymer ?
#
loop_
_entity_poly.entity_id
_entity_poly.type
_entity_poly.pdbx_seq_one_letter_code
_entity_poly.pdbx_strand_id
1 'polypeptide(L)'
;MIFRAYGGHYFSPSQAIAIDTLIDSLPTIKADHDVCLAALLIAASDCAASPGHTAQPFQPTETSGRYIHEAWRKDIFAYVEKALLNVCPLHAQVQGSARVGDAVTIAASLTKDDLVFIDPPYTGVHYSRFYHVLETIARGWCSDVSGVGRYPPPHERPVSAFSRKGQSREAFERMMSVLAKRGCSAIVTFPAGECSNGLSGKIVTELASQYFHVEKKTVASRFSTLGGNNRHRQARQLSSEMILLLWPQ
;
A
#
# COMPACT_ATOMS: atom_id res chain seq x y z
N MET A 1 -5.83 18.46 -12.38
CA MET A 1 -6.75 17.43 -11.87
C MET A 1 -6.72 17.29 -10.33
N ILE A 2 -5.54 17.26 -9.71
CA ILE A 2 -5.32 17.17 -8.27
C ILE A 2 -5.88 18.38 -7.57
N PHE A 3 -5.75 19.58 -8.16
CA PHE A 3 -6.38 20.79 -7.64
C PHE A 3 -7.89 20.62 -7.41
N ARG A 4 -8.61 20.11 -8.43
CA ARG A 4 -10.06 19.88 -8.36
C ARG A 4 -10.44 18.77 -7.39
N ALA A 5 -9.69 17.67 -7.40
CA ALA A 5 -10.04 16.47 -6.63
C ALA A 5 -9.62 16.56 -5.16
N TYR A 6 -8.43 17.08 -4.87
CA TYR A 6 -7.77 16.96 -3.57
C TYR A 6 -7.22 18.28 -3.00
N GLY A 7 -7.26 19.37 -3.77
CA GLY A 7 -6.92 20.72 -3.28
C GLY A 7 -7.88 21.19 -2.19
N GLY A 8 -7.33 21.77 -1.12
CA GLY A 8 -8.10 22.12 0.08
C GLY A 8 -8.45 20.92 0.98
N HIS A 9 -7.98 19.72 0.63
CA HIS A 9 -8.16 18.50 1.41
C HIS A 9 -6.80 17.89 1.77
N TYR A 10 -6.24 17.07 0.88
CA TYR A 10 -4.94 16.43 1.10
C TYR A 10 -3.79 17.41 0.87
N PHE A 11 -3.98 18.40 0.01
CA PHE A 11 -2.96 19.39 -0.33
C PHE A 11 -3.55 20.80 -0.21
N SER A 12 -2.69 21.79 0.05
CA SER A 12 -3.08 23.18 -0.14
C SER A 12 -3.42 23.45 -1.61
N PRO A 13 -4.24 24.47 -1.93
CA PRO A 13 -4.50 24.89 -3.31
C PRO A 13 -3.21 25.02 -4.15
N SER A 14 -2.18 25.68 -3.60
CA SER A 14 -0.91 25.90 -4.28
C SER A 14 -0.12 24.60 -4.50
N GLN A 15 -0.06 23.72 -3.48
CA GLN A 15 0.57 22.40 -3.64
C GLN A 15 -0.14 21.57 -4.71
N ALA A 16 -1.47 21.59 -4.74
CA ALA A 16 -2.25 20.81 -5.70
C ALA A 16 -2.05 21.30 -7.15
N ILE A 17 -1.95 22.62 -7.37
CA ILE A 17 -1.60 23.21 -8.68
C ILE A 17 -0.17 22.84 -9.08
N ALA A 18 0.77 22.91 -8.14
CA ALA A 18 2.16 22.53 -8.40
C ALA A 18 2.27 21.04 -8.78
N ILE A 19 1.55 20.15 -8.09
CA ILE A 19 1.47 18.73 -8.47
C ILE A 19 0.89 18.56 -9.87
N ASP A 20 -0.22 19.24 -10.20
CA ASP A 20 -0.79 19.20 -11.55
C ASP A 20 0.25 19.63 -12.61
N THR A 21 0.97 20.72 -12.35
CA THR A 21 2.03 21.24 -13.24
C THR A 21 3.19 20.25 -13.40
N LEU A 22 3.57 19.54 -12.33
CA LEU A 22 4.64 18.54 -12.35
C LEU A 22 4.22 17.29 -13.16
N ILE A 23 2.96 16.90 -13.08
CA ILE A 23 2.41 15.78 -13.88
C ILE A 23 2.41 16.15 -15.37
N ASP A 24 1.94 17.34 -15.70
CA ASP A 24 1.91 17.83 -17.08
C ASP A 24 3.31 18.05 -17.68
N SER A 25 4.34 18.16 -16.84
CA SER A 25 5.74 18.35 -17.25
C SER A 25 6.61 17.09 -17.15
N LEU A 26 6.02 15.93 -16.87
CA LEU A 26 6.77 14.67 -16.84
C LEU A 26 7.48 14.41 -18.18
N PRO A 27 8.75 13.93 -18.16
CA PRO A 27 9.48 13.60 -19.38
C PRO A 27 8.78 12.56 -20.25
N THR A 28 9.01 12.59 -21.56
CA THR A 28 8.48 11.57 -22.49
C THR A 28 9.37 10.32 -22.55
N ILE A 29 10.65 10.44 -22.21
CA ILE A 29 11.57 9.31 -22.11
C ILE A 29 11.16 8.45 -20.92
N LYS A 30 10.83 7.17 -21.16
CA LYS A 30 10.25 6.29 -20.14
C LYS A 30 11.06 6.18 -18.85
N ALA A 31 12.39 6.06 -18.95
CA ALA A 31 13.24 5.93 -17.77
C ALA A 31 13.17 7.20 -16.89
N ASP A 32 13.30 8.37 -17.50
CA ASP A 32 13.23 9.67 -16.82
C ASP A 32 11.81 9.92 -16.28
N HIS A 33 10.79 9.58 -17.07
CA HIS A 33 9.39 9.62 -16.67
C HIS A 33 9.16 8.82 -15.38
N ASP A 34 9.58 7.56 -15.35
CA ASP A 34 9.33 6.65 -14.22
C ASP A 34 10.04 7.15 -12.95
N VAL A 35 11.27 7.67 -13.08
CA VAL A 35 12.03 8.22 -11.95
C VAL A 35 11.43 9.53 -11.44
N CYS A 36 11.06 10.45 -12.33
CA CYS A 36 10.40 11.71 -11.95
C CYS A 36 9.01 11.46 -11.35
N LEU A 37 8.24 10.53 -11.91
CA LEU A 37 6.93 10.14 -11.36
C LEU A 37 7.09 9.49 -9.98
N ALA A 38 8.08 8.62 -9.78
CA ALA A 38 8.37 8.04 -8.49
C ALA A 38 8.74 9.12 -7.44
N ALA A 39 9.59 10.08 -7.81
CA ALA A 39 9.93 11.21 -6.95
C ALA A 39 8.71 12.06 -6.59
N LEU A 40 7.82 12.32 -7.55
CA LEU A 40 6.57 13.02 -7.32
C LEU A 40 5.63 12.27 -6.37
N LEU A 41 5.48 10.96 -6.53
CA LEU A 41 4.64 10.14 -5.65
C LEU A 41 5.17 10.11 -4.21
N ILE A 42 6.50 10.03 -4.03
CA ILE A 42 7.15 10.12 -2.71
C ILE A 42 6.86 11.49 -2.07
N ALA A 43 7.12 12.57 -2.80
CA ALA A 43 6.89 13.92 -2.31
C ALA A 43 5.42 14.18 -1.97
N ALA A 44 4.48 13.72 -2.81
CA ALA A 44 3.05 13.83 -2.58
C ALA A 44 2.62 13.05 -1.34
N SER A 45 3.14 11.84 -1.13
CA SER A 45 2.88 11.04 0.07
C SER A 45 3.37 11.77 1.34
N ASP A 46 4.57 12.36 1.30
CA ASP A 46 5.14 13.08 2.44
C ASP A 46 4.44 14.42 2.73
N CYS A 47 3.88 15.07 1.70
CA CYS A 47 3.23 16.37 1.83
C CYS A 47 1.73 16.28 2.12
N ALA A 48 1.11 15.10 1.97
CA ALA A 48 -0.31 14.94 2.19
C ALA A 48 -0.72 15.24 3.65
N ALA A 49 -1.77 16.05 3.81
CA ALA A 49 -2.43 16.32 5.07
C ALA A 49 -3.34 15.15 5.48
N SER A 50 -2.75 13.99 5.75
CA SER A 50 -3.45 12.80 6.24
C SER A 50 -2.63 12.05 7.28
N PRO A 51 -3.25 11.39 8.26
CA PRO A 51 -2.54 10.41 9.09
C PRO A 51 -2.03 9.28 8.19
N GLY A 52 -0.73 8.96 8.29
CA GLY A 52 -0.13 7.85 7.53
C GLY A 52 -0.97 6.58 7.63
N HIS A 53 -1.18 5.91 6.50
CA HIS A 53 -2.06 4.74 6.36
C HIS A 53 -3.52 4.93 6.80
N THR A 54 -4.08 6.13 6.71
CA THR A 54 -5.53 6.32 6.81
C THR A 54 -6.11 6.90 5.53
N ALA A 55 -7.26 6.36 5.14
CA ALA A 55 -7.92 6.63 3.87
C ALA A 55 -8.58 8.02 3.75
N GLN A 56 -8.28 8.97 4.64
CA GLN A 56 -8.99 10.25 4.70
C GLN A 56 -8.02 11.39 5.05
N PRO A 57 -8.24 12.60 4.51
CA PRO A 57 -7.47 13.76 4.90
C PRO A 57 -7.86 14.16 6.33
N PHE A 58 -6.94 14.85 7.02
CA PHE A 58 -7.26 15.49 8.28
C PHE A 58 -8.48 16.40 8.11
N GLN A 59 -9.44 16.28 9.03
CA GLN A 59 -10.59 17.18 9.07
C GLN A 59 -10.18 18.49 9.77
N PRO A 60 -10.75 19.64 9.41
CA PRO A 60 -10.42 20.92 10.04
C PRO A 60 -11.09 21.04 11.42
N THR A 61 -10.60 20.26 12.39
CA THR A 61 -11.00 20.37 13.80
C THR A 61 -9.91 21.09 14.59
N GLU A 62 -10.22 21.54 15.81
CA GLU A 62 -9.27 22.25 16.67
C GLU A 62 -7.97 21.45 16.91
N THR A 63 -8.05 20.13 17.00
CA THR A 63 -6.90 19.28 17.31
C THR A 63 -6.07 18.93 16.07
N SER A 64 -6.67 18.86 14.89
CA SER A 64 -5.98 18.49 13.64
C SER A 64 -5.58 19.67 12.76
N GLY A 65 -6.09 20.88 13.01
CA GLY A 65 -5.74 22.09 12.26
C GLY A 65 -4.23 22.35 12.19
N ARG A 66 -3.50 22.06 13.28
CA ARG A 66 -2.03 22.18 13.30
C ARG A 66 -1.33 21.27 12.28
N TYR A 67 -1.81 20.04 12.11
CA TYR A 67 -1.23 19.07 11.18
C TYR A 67 -1.57 19.39 9.72
N ILE A 68 -2.76 19.94 9.48
CA ILE A 68 -3.13 20.48 8.17
C ILE A 68 -2.19 21.63 7.81
N HIS A 69 -2.05 22.61 8.72
CA HIS A 69 -1.19 23.76 8.50
C HIS A 69 0.28 23.37 8.30
N GLU A 70 0.80 22.42 9.08
CA GLU A 70 2.15 21.87 8.90
C GLU A 70 2.32 21.21 7.51
N ALA A 71 1.40 20.32 7.13
CA ALA A 71 1.46 19.64 5.84
C ALA A 71 1.35 20.61 4.66
N TRP A 72 0.45 21.59 4.74
CA TRP A 72 0.20 22.56 3.67
C TRP A 72 1.31 23.59 3.47
N ARG A 73 2.22 23.73 4.42
CA ARG A 73 3.40 24.61 4.33
C ARG A 73 4.62 23.93 3.72
N LYS A 74 4.57 22.61 3.47
CA LYS A 74 5.67 21.90 2.81
C LYS A 74 5.77 22.36 1.36
N ASP A 75 6.98 22.69 0.94
CA ASP A 75 7.26 23.05 -0.45
C ASP A 75 7.35 21.78 -1.30
N ILE A 76 6.38 21.59 -2.19
CA ILE A 76 6.33 20.35 -2.98
C ILE A 76 7.53 20.21 -3.91
N PHE A 77 8.06 21.32 -4.44
CA PHE A 77 9.21 21.26 -5.36
C PHE A 77 10.47 20.81 -4.62
N ALA A 78 10.72 21.36 -3.43
CA ALA A 78 11.84 20.94 -2.60
C ALA A 78 11.75 19.45 -2.20
N TYR A 79 10.54 18.96 -1.91
CA TYR A 79 10.35 17.53 -1.60
C TYR A 79 10.53 16.64 -2.83
N VAL A 80 10.10 17.08 -4.02
CA VAL A 80 10.33 16.37 -5.27
C VAL A 80 11.81 16.32 -5.62
N GLU A 81 12.52 17.45 -5.51
CA GLU A 81 13.98 17.51 -5.72
C GLU A 81 14.71 16.55 -4.77
N LYS A 82 14.37 16.60 -3.48
CA LYS A 82 14.94 15.69 -2.48
C LYS A 82 14.65 14.22 -2.82
N ALA A 83 13.41 13.89 -3.18
CA ALA A 83 13.03 12.53 -3.55
C ALA A 83 13.76 12.07 -4.81
N LEU A 84 13.89 12.93 -5.81
CA LEU A 84 14.60 12.66 -7.05
C LEU A 84 16.07 12.35 -6.80
N LEU A 85 16.76 13.18 -6.02
CA LEU A 85 18.17 12.95 -5.63
C LEU A 85 18.37 11.63 -4.87
N ASN A 86 17.37 11.17 -4.12
CA ASN A 86 17.41 9.89 -3.42
C ASN A 86 17.14 8.69 -4.34
N VAL A 87 16.26 8.84 -5.33
CA VAL A 87 15.87 7.73 -6.23
C VAL A 87 16.83 7.57 -7.40
N CYS A 88 17.30 8.65 -8.01
CA CYS A 88 18.21 8.64 -9.16
C CYS A 88 19.45 7.71 -9.03
N PRO A 89 20.16 7.64 -7.89
CA PRO A 89 21.31 6.74 -7.77
C PRO A 89 20.94 5.26 -7.65
N LEU A 90 19.68 4.96 -7.34
CA LEU A 90 19.21 3.59 -7.14
C LEU A 90 18.92 2.94 -8.48
N HIS A 91 19.56 1.81 -8.72
CA HIS A 91 19.33 0.99 -9.89
C HIS A 91 19.42 -0.48 -9.52
N ALA A 92 18.61 -1.30 -10.19
CA ALA A 92 18.69 -2.74 -10.00
C ALA A 92 19.98 -3.28 -10.65
N GLN A 93 20.65 -4.21 -9.97
CA GLN A 93 21.81 -4.91 -10.53
C GLN A 93 21.42 -5.91 -11.62
N VAL A 94 20.15 -6.33 -11.62
CA VAL A 94 19.54 -7.24 -12.57
C VAL A 94 18.21 -6.65 -13.00
N GLN A 95 17.87 -6.76 -14.29
CA GLN A 95 16.61 -6.26 -14.80
C GLN A 95 15.43 -6.97 -14.13
N GLY A 96 14.60 -6.19 -13.42
CA GLY A 96 13.34 -6.64 -12.85
C GLY A 96 12.16 -6.40 -13.79
N SER A 97 11.00 -6.97 -13.43
CA SER A 97 9.72 -6.63 -14.06
C SER A 97 8.64 -6.46 -13.00
N ALA A 98 7.70 -5.54 -13.26
CA ALA A 98 6.52 -5.32 -12.43
C ALA A 98 5.27 -5.62 -13.25
N ARG A 99 4.28 -6.28 -12.65
CA ARG A 99 3.04 -6.68 -13.31
C ARG A 99 1.86 -6.35 -12.42
N VAL A 100 0.86 -5.66 -12.98
CA VAL A 100 -0.40 -5.38 -12.31
C VAL A 100 -1.38 -6.51 -12.61
N GLY A 101 -1.94 -7.14 -11.58
CA GLY A 101 -2.91 -8.21 -11.76
C GLY A 101 -3.34 -8.86 -10.45
N ASP A 102 -4.24 -9.84 -10.55
CA ASP A 102 -4.59 -10.69 -9.42
C ASP A 102 -3.41 -11.60 -9.05
N ALA A 103 -3.04 -11.60 -7.78
CA ALA A 103 -1.83 -12.26 -7.30
C ALA A 103 -1.90 -13.79 -7.49
N VAL A 104 -3.07 -14.41 -7.31
CA VAL A 104 -3.24 -15.86 -7.47
C VAL A 104 -3.11 -16.25 -8.96
N THR A 105 -3.66 -15.41 -9.84
CA THR A 105 -3.54 -15.59 -11.29
C THR A 105 -2.08 -15.49 -11.74
N ILE A 106 -1.32 -14.52 -11.22
CA ILE A 106 0.12 -14.38 -11.52
C ILE A 106 0.90 -15.58 -10.97
N ALA A 107 0.59 -16.03 -9.75
CA ALA A 107 1.24 -17.18 -9.12
C ALA A 107 1.14 -18.46 -9.97
N ALA A 108 0.06 -18.64 -10.73
CA ALA A 108 -0.13 -19.79 -11.61
C ALA A 108 0.90 -19.85 -12.78
N SER A 109 1.56 -18.73 -13.10
CA SER A 109 2.59 -18.67 -14.14
C SER A 109 4.01 -19.00 -13.64
N LEU A 110 4.21 -19.04 -12.32
CA LEU A 110 5.52 -19.28 -11.70
C LEU A 110 5.97 -20.74 -11.85
N THR A 111 7.21 -21.04 -11.54
CA THR A 111 7.83 -22.36 -11.69
C THR A 111 8.47 -22.82 -10.38
N LYS A 112 8.85 -24.10 -10.32
CA LYS A 112 9.45 -24.69 -9.11
C LYS A 112 10.77 -24.04 -8.67
N ASP A 113 11.45 -23.36 -9.60
CA ASP A 113 12.73 -22.71 -9.35
C ASP A 113 12.54 -21.28 -8.80
N ASP A 114 11.29 -20.81 -8.69
CA ASP A 114 10.96 -19.50 -8.15
C ASP A 114 10.81 -19.54 -6.61
N LEU A 115 11.36 -18.51 -5.97
CA LEU A 115 11.11 -18.17 -4.56
C LEU A 115 10.13 -16.99 -4.49
N VAL A 116 9.01 -17.17 -3.80
CA VAL A 116 7.93 -16.19 -3.77
C VAL A 116 7.83 -15.52 -2.40
N PHE A 117 8.00 -14.21 -2.34
CA PHE A 117 7.73 -13.42 -1.14
C PHE A 117 6.28 -12.92 -1.14
N ILE A 118 5.56 -13.15 -0.05
CA ILE A 118 4.12 -12.88 0.05
C ILE A 118 3.82 -12.09 1.31
N ASP A 119 3.30 -10.88 1.13
CA ASP A 119 2.81 -10.01 2.21
C ASP A 119 1.33 -9.69 1.96
N PRO A 120 0.40 -10.60 2.27
CA PRO A 120 -0.99 -10.44 1.90
C PRO A 120 -1.67 -9.40 2.81
N PRO A 121 -2.71 -8.69 2.31
CA PRO A 121 -3.52 -7.81 3.14
C PRO A 121 -4.01 -8.50 4.41
N TYR A 122 -3.66 -7.96 5.57
CA TYR A 122 -4.20 -8.39 6.88
C TYR A 122 -5.37 -7.51 7.34
N THR A 123 -5.70 -6.46 6.61
CA THR A 123 -6.75 -5.52 7.02
C THR A 123 -8.04 -5.68 6.22
N GLY A 124 -9.17 -5.57 6.92
CA GLY A 124 -10.53 -5.66 6.36
C GLY A 124 -10.95 -4.43 5.54
N VAL A 125 -10.10 -3.41 5.49
CA VAL A 125 -10.29 -2.20 4.70
C VAL A 125 -9.51 -2.29 3.39
N HIS A 126 -10.09 -1.83 2.29
CA HIS A 126 -9.45 -1.93 0.98
C HIS A 126 -8.38 -0.86 0.78
N TYR A 127 -7.18 -1.28 0.38
CA TYR A 127 -6.04 -0.42 0.06
C TYR A 127 -6.33 0.64 -1.01
N SER A 128 -7.28 0.37 -1.92
CA SER A 128 -7.79 1.36 -2.88
C SER A 128 -8.32 2.64 -2.20
N ARG A 129 -8.74 2.58 -0.93
CA ARG A 129 -9.13 3.78 -0.18
C ARG A 129 -7.93 4.56 0.35
N PHE A 130 -6.79 3.92 0.57
CA PHE A 130 -5.60 4.53 1.18
C PHE A 130 -4.70 5.18 0.14
N TYR A 131 -4.63 4.59 -1.05
CA TYR A 131 -3.70 5.03 -2.09
C TYR A 131 -4.35 5.75 -3.26
N HIS A 132 -5.66 5.99 -3.26
CA HIS A 132 -6.37 6.62 -4.39
C HIS A 132 -5.80 7.99 -4.83
N VAL A 133 -5.26 8.79 -3.90
CA VAL A 133 -4.64 10.08 -4.24
C VAL A 133 -3.36 9.85 -5.04
N LEU A 134 -2.48 8.95 -4.57
CA LEU A 134 -1.24 8.60 -5.26
C LEU A 134 -1.52 7.88 -6.58
N GLU A 135 -2.53 7.01 -6.62
CA GLU A 135 -3.00 6.34 -7.83
C GLU A 135 -3.50 7.36 -8.87
N THR A 136 -4.19 8.42 -8.43
CA THR A 136 -4.62 9.51 -9.33
C THR A 136 -3.43 10.23 -9.93
N ILE A 137 -2.40 10.53 -9.11
CA ILE A 137 -1.15 11.14 -9.60
C ILE A 137 -0.47 10.21 -10.60
N ALA A 138 -0.32 8.91 -10.27
CA ALA A 138 0.32 7.91 -11.12
C ALA A 138 -0.37 7.73 -12.47
N ARG A 139 -1.70 7.83 -12.51
CA ARG A 139 -2.49 7.70 -13.75
C ARG A 139 -2.50 8.98 -14.59
N GLY A 140 -2.20 10.14 -14.00
CA GLY A 140 -2.26 11.43 -14.69
C GLY A 140 -3.68 11.93 -14.98
N TRP A 141 -4.73 11.27 -14.47
CA TRP A 141 -6.11 11.72 -14.63
C TRP A 141 -6.98 11.34 -13.42
N CYS A 142 -8.09 12.09 -13.23
CA CYS A 142 -9.00 11.90 -12.11
C CYS A 142 -10.47 12.04 -12.54
N SER A 143 -11.30 11.06 -12.18
CA SER A 143 -12.76 11.17 -12.22
C SER A 143 -13.31 11.99 -11.05
N ASP A 144 -14.64 12.13 -10.98
CA ASP A 144 -15.27 12.82 -9.87
C ASP A 144 -15.14 12.03 -8.57
N VAL A 145 -14.69 12.73 -7.53
CA VAL A 145 -14.47 12.19 -6.20
C VAL A 145 -15.57 12.59 -5.24
N SER A 146 -15.87 11.73 -4.27
CA SER A 146 -16.99 11.94 -3.34
C SER A 146 -16.67 11.54 -1.89
N GLY A 147 -17.51 12.04 -0.97
CA GLY A 147 -17.42 11.76 0.46
C GLY A 147 -16.21 12.39 1.15
N VAL A 148 -16.11 12.16 2.45
CA VAL A 148 -15.07 12.75 3.33
C VAL A 148 -13.65 12.37 2.89
N GLY A 149 -13.49 11.15 2.35
CA GLY A 149 -12.20 10.68 1.86
C GLY A 149 -11.85 11.14 0.45
N ARG A 150 -12.76 11.79 -0.28
CA ARG A 150 -12.60 12.14 -1.72
C ARG A 150 -12.29 10.91 -2.57
N TYR A 151 -13.08 9.85 -2.39
CA TYR A 151 -12.85 8.59 -3.09
C TYR A 151 -13.33 8.63 -4.54
N PRO A 152 -12.57 8.02 -5.48
CA PRO A 152 -13.04 7.73 -6.83
C PRO A 152 -14.28 6.80 -6.82
N PRO A 153 -15.02 6.70 -7.93
CA PRO A 153 -16.17 5.83 -8.05
C PRO A 153 -15.78 4.34 -7.87
N PRO A 154 -16.71 3.47 -7.44
CA PRO A 154 -16.39 2.08 -7.09
C PRO A 154 -15.68 1.27 -8.18
N HIS A 155 -15.96 1.53 -9.45
CA HIS A 155 -15.33 0.81 -10.57
C HIS A 155 -13.83 1.13 -10.74
N GLU A 156 -13.36 2.24 -10.17
CA GLU A 156 -11.94 2.62 -10.11
C GLU A 156 -11.29 2.26 -8.76
N ARG A 157 -12.02 1.56 -7.88
CA ARG A 157 -11.51 1.13 -6.57
C ARG A 157 -11.44 -0.38 -6.51
N PRO A 158 -10.30 -0.98 -6.92
CA PRO A 158 -10.09 -2.41 -6.83
C PRO A 158 -10.39 -2.94 -5.44
N VAL A 159 -10.97 -4.13 -5.41
CA VAL A 159 -11.30 -4.84 -4.19
C VAL A 159 -10.56 -6.17 -4.18
N SER A 160 -9.85 -6.45 -3.08
CA SER A 160 -9.14 -7.71 -2.89
C SER A 160 -9.95 -8.68 -2.04
N ALA A 161 -10.02 -9.94 -2.46
CA ALA A 161 -10.58 -11.03 -1.67
C ALA A 161 -9.81 -11.23 -0.34
N PHE A 162 -8.50 -10.95 -0.32
CA PHE A 162 -7.67 -11.03 0.88
C PHE A 162 -8.08 -10.01 1.97
N SER A 163 -8.71 -8.90 1.58
CA SER A 163 -9.22 -7.89 2.51
C SER A 163 -10.68 -8.11 2.91
N ARG A 164 -11.36 -9.15 2.42
CA ARG A 164 -12.78 -9.42 2.74
C ARG A 164 -12.89 -10.53 3.75
N LYS A 165 -13.49 -10.27 4.92
CA LYS A 165 -13.62 -11.24 6.01
C LYS A 165 -14.22 -12.60 5.59
N GLY A 166 -15.20 -12.59 4.69
CA GLY A 166 -15.83 -13.81 4.17
C GLY A 166 -15.07 -14.52 3.03
N GLN A 167 -13.98 -13.95 2.52
CA GLN A 167 -13.25 -14.47 1.35
C GLN A 167 -11.74 -14.61 1.59
N SER A 168 -11.19 -13.97 2.61
CA SER A 168 -9.75 -13.89 2.88
C SER A 168 -9.13 -15.26 3.14
N ARG A 169 -9.83 -16.12 3.89
CA ARG A 169 -9.41 -17.51 4.16
C ARG A 169 -9.25 -18.31 2.87
N GLU A 170 -10.29 -18.32 2.04
CA GLU A 170 -10.30 -19.04 0.78
C GLU A 170 -9.29 -18.45 -0.23
N ALA A 171 -9.13 -17.12 -0.25
CA ALA A 171 -8.12 -16.46 -1.09
C ALA A 171 -6.69 -16.86 -0.71
N PHE A 172 -6.39 -16.89 0.59
CA PHE A 172 -5.09 -17.33 1.09
C PHE A 172 -4.85 -18.83 0.81
N GLU A 173 -5.85 -19.67 1.06
CA GLU A 173 -5.77 -21.11 0.77
C GLU A 173 -5.54 -21.39 -0.72
N ARG A 174 -6.26 -20.69 -1.61
CA ARG A 174 -6.03 -20.78 -3.06
C ARG A 174 -4.61 -20.39 -3.46
N MET A 175 -4.06 -19.32 -2.86
CA MET A 175 -2.67 -18.93 -3.10
C MET A 175 -1.70 -20.05 -2.72
N MET A 176 -1.85 -20.63 -1.53
CA MET A 176 -0.99 -21.73 -1.07
C MET A 176 -1.11 -22.95 -2.00
N SER A 177 -2.33 -23.33 -2.37
CA SER A 177 -2.59 -24.45 -3.28
C SER A 177 -1.95 -24.25 -4.65
N VAL A 178 -2.07 -23.04 -5.23
CA VAL A 178 -1.47 -22.73 -6.54
C VAL A 178 0.04 -22.80 -6.47
N LEU A 179 0.67 -22.16 -5.48
CA LEU A 179 2.12 -22.16 -5.33
C LEU A 179 2.68 -23.57 -5.11
N ALA A 180 2.01 -24.38 -4.29
CA ALA A 180 2.41 -25.77 -4.05
C ALA A 180 2.30 -26.61 -5.33
N LYS A 181 1.22 -26.45 -6.11
CA LYS A 181 1.06 -27.12 -7.42
C LYS A 181 2.13 -26.73 -8.43
N ARG A 182 2.64 -25.50 -8.36
CA ARG A 182 3.74 -25.02 -9.19
C ARG A 182 5.12 -25.46 -8.66
N GLY A 183 5.17 -26.06 -7.47
CA GLY A 183 6.40 -26.50 -6.82
C GLY A 183 7.25 -25.33 -6.30
N CYS A 184 6.67 -24.15 -6.12
CA CYS A 184 7.43 -22.97 -5.69
C CYS A 184 7.77 -23.06 -4.20
N SER A 185 8.92 -22.49 -3.81
CA SER A 185 9.17 -22.16 -2.41
C SER A 185 8.61 -20.76 -2.10
N ALA A 186 8.22 -20.50 -0.86
CA ALA A 186 7.63 -19.22 -0.49
C ALA A 186 8.05 -18.72 0.90
N ILE A 187 8.05 -17.40 1.06
CA ILE A 187 8.20 -16.70 2.33
C ILE A 187 6.93 -15.88 2.55
N VAL A 188 6.23 -16.11 3.66
CA VAL A 188 5.01 -15.36 4.00
C VAL A 188 5.26 -14.51 5.23
N THR A 189 4.99 -13.21 5.14
CA THR A 189 4.91 -12.30 6.28
C THR A 189 3.45 -12.08 6.67
N PHE A 190 3.16 -12.15 7.97
CA PHE A 190 1.81 -11.87 8.47
C PHE A 190 1.83 -11.49 9.96
N PRO A 191 0.90 -10.65 10.46
CA PRO A 191 0.78 -10.44 11.89
C PRO A 191 0.45 -11.74 12.64
N ALA A 192 1.09 -11.97 13.78
CA ALA A 192 0.86 -13.20 14.54
C ALA A 192 -0.56 -13.27 15.16
N GLY A 193 -1.15 -12.11 15.47
CA GLY A 193 -2.45 -11.99 16.12
C GLY A 193 -3.66 -12.01 15.17
N GLU A 194 -4.85 -11.82 15.73
CA GLU A 194 -6.10 -11.68 14.99
C GLU A 194 -6.15 -10.37 14.21
N CYS A 195 -6.58 -10.46 12.95
CA CYS A 195 -6.59 -9.36 12.01
C CYS A 195 -8.01 -9.04 11.54
N SER A 196 -8.25 -7.81 11.10
CA SER A 196 -9.61 -7.34 10.78
C SER A 196 -10.21 -7.95 9.51
N ASN A 197 -9.37 -8.58 8.67
CA ASN A 197 -9.83 -9.42 7.56
C ASN A 197 -10.25 -10.84 7.98
N GLY A 198 -10.28 -11.16 9.27
CA GLY A 198 -10.69 -12.48 9.78
C GLY A 198 -9.63 -13.57 9.72
N LEU A 199 -8.39 -13.24 9.37
CA LEU A 199 -7.25 -14.15 9.48
C LEU A 199 -6.48 -13.89 10.77
N SER A 200 -5.67 -14.87 11.16
CA SER A 200 -4.65 -14.73 12.18
C SER A 200 -3.42 -15.54 11.82
N GLY A 201 -2.30 -15.26 12.48
CA GLY A 201 -1.07 -16.02 12.27
C GLY A 201 -1.27 -17.53 12.46
N LYS A 202 -2.17 -17.94 13.37
CA LYS A 202 -2.55 -19.35 13.55
C LYS A 202 -3.23 -19.91 12.31
N ILE A 203 -4.29 -19.26 11.82
CA ILE A 203 -5.03 -19.68 10.63
C ILE A 203 -4.11 -19.74 9.40
N VAL A 204 -3.27 -18.71 9.22
CA VAL A 204 -2.32 -18.62 8.11
C VAL A 204 -1.32 -19.78 8.15
N THR A 205 -0.78 -20.11 9.34
CA THR A 205 0.12 -21.25 9.52
C THR A 205 -0.59 -22.57 9.21
N GLU A 206 -1.80 -22.77 9.76
CA GLU A 206 -2.57 -24.00 9.55
C GLU A 206 -2.89 -24.25 8.08
N LEU A 207 -3.29 -23.21 7.33
CA LEU A 207 -3.57 -23.31 5.90
C LEU A 207 -2.30 -23.59 5.10
N ALA A 208 -1.17 -22.95 5.42
CA ALA A 208 0.09 -23.19 4.73
C ALA A 208 0.58 -24.63 4.94
N SER A 209 0.48 -25.17 6.16
CA SER A 209 0.91 -26.54 6.49
C SER A 209 0.12 -27.65 5.79
N GLN A 210 -1.03 -27.35 5.19
CA GLN A 210 -1.77 -28.31 4.37
C GLN A 210 -1.10 -28.60 3.03
N TYR A 211 -0.27 -27.66 2.53
CA TYR A 211 0.31 -27.72 1.19
C TYR A 211 1.85 -27.72 1.20
N PHE A 212 2.46 -27.26 2.29
CA PHE A 212 3.91 -27.10 2.42
C PHE A 212 4.42 -27.72 3.71
N HIS A 213 5.71 -28.00 3.75
CA HIS A 213 6.44 -27.99 5.01
C HIS A 213 6.66 -26.55 5.47
N VAL A 214 6.50 -26.30 6.77
CA VAL A 214 6.48 -24.93 7.32
C VAL A 214 7.46 -24.78 8.47
N GLU A 215 8.38 -23.84 8.35
CA GLU A 215 9.15 -23.30 9.49
C GLU A 215 8.64 -21.90 9.83
N LYS A 216 8.36 -21.68 11.12
CA LYS A 216 7.83 -20.42 11.62
C LYS A 216 8.88 -19.69 12.43
N LYS A 217 9.11 -18.42 12.09
CA LYS A 217 9.87 -17.45 12.89
C LYS A 217 8.95 -16.31 13.33
N THR A 218 9.16 -15.81 14.54
CA THR A 218 8.40 -14.67 15.06
C THR A 218 9.38 -13.57 15.44
N VAL A 219 9.14 -12.37 14.92
CA VAL A 219 9.94 -11.17 15.18
C VAL A 219 9.08 -10.20 15.97
N ALA A 220 9.61 -9.69 17.08
CA ALA A 220 8.94 -8.64 17.81
C ALA A 220 9.01 -7.34 16.98
N SER A 221 7.87 -6.78 16.61
CA SER A 221 7.78 -5.49 15.93
C SER A 221 7.05 -4.46 16.79
N ARG A 222 7.24 -3.18 16.46
CA ARG A 222 6.53 -2.07 17.11
C ARG A 222 5.68 -1.37 16.05
N PHE A 223 4.38 -1.66 15.99
CA PHE A 223 3.47 -0.88 15.15
C PHE A 223 3.00 0.40 15.85
N SER A 224 2.98 1.50 15.09
CA SER A 224 2.26 2.72 15.46
C SER A 224 0.78 2.53 15.11
N THR A 225 -0.12 2.64 16.10
CA THR A 225 -1.57 2.61 15.85
C THR A 225 -2.04 3.98 15.39
N LEU A 226 -1.68 4.41 14.18
CA LEU A 226 -2.24 5.61 13.58
C LEU A 226 -3.50 5.24 12.79
N GLY A 227 -4.66 5.72 13.27
CA GLY A 227 -5.90 5.68 12.51
C GLY A 227 -7.07 4.92 13.12
N GLY A 228 -7.64 5.43 14.21
CA GLY A 228 -8.93 4.97 14.68
C GLY A 228 -9.52 5.93 15.72
N ASN A 229 -10.71 6.47 15.44
CA ASN A 229 -11.51 7.26 16.38
C ASN A 229 -12.09 6.35 17.48
N ASN A 230 -11.24 5.75 18.32
CA ASN A 230 -11.69 5.02 19.50
C ASN A 230 -10.90 5.47 20.73
N ARG A 231 -11.63 5.98 21.73
CA ARG A 231 -11.11 6.65 22.95
C ARG A 231 -10.25 5.78 23.88
N HIS A 232 -9.94 4.52 23.55
CA HIS A 232 -9.15 3.61 24.41
C HIS A 232 -8.30 2.60 23.63
N ARG A 233 -7.31 3.04 22.85
CA ARG A 233 -6.18 2.18 22.48
C ARG A 233 -4.89 2.83 22.96
N GLN A 234 -4.08 2.06 23.70
CA GLN A 234 -2.72 2.46 24.02
C GLN A 234 -2.00 2.79 22.70
N ALA A 235 -1.30 3.92 22.65
CA ALA A 235 -0.63 4.43 21.45
C ALA A 235 0.46 3.50 20.86
N ARG A 236 0.74 2.39 21.55
CA ARG A 236 1.74 1.38 21.21
C ARG A 236 1.18 0.01 21.61
N GLN A 237 0.91 -0.84 20.62
CA GLN A 237 0.70 -2.27 20.89
C GLN A 237 1.98 -3.01 20.50
N LEU A 238 2.50 -3.83 21.42
CA LEU A 238 3.49 -4.83 21.07
C LEU A 238 2.83 -5.81 20.10
N SER A 239 3.30 -5.82 18.87
CA SER A 239 2.85 -6.71 17.82
C SER A 239 3.98 -7.64 17.47
N SER A 240 3.69 -8.92 17.32
CA SER A 240 4.63 -9.86 16.74
C SER A 240 4.30 -10.04 15.27
N GLU A 241 5.33 -9.91 14.45
CA GLU A 241 5.27 -10.26 13.04
C GLU A 241 5.76 -11.70 12.88
N MET A 242 5.05 -12.47 12.07
CA MET A 242 5.33 -13.86 11.80
C MET A 242 5.90 -13.98 10.40
N ILE A 243 6.98 -14.74 10.27
CA ILE A 243 7.60 -15.11 9.00
C ILE A 243 7.46 -16.62 8.88
N LEU A 244 6.81 -17.09 7.82
CA LEU A 244 6.75 -18.51 7.46
C LEU A 244 7.68 -18.77 6.29
N LEU A 245 8.54 -19.78 6.43
CA LEU A 245 9.34 -20.34 5.35
C LEU A 245 8.64 -21.62 4.88
N LEU A 246 8.34 -21.69 3.59
CA LEU A 246 7.51 -22.72 2.98
C LEU A 246 8.30 -23.43 1.87
N TRP A 247 8.36 -24.76 1.93
CA TRP A 247 8.91 -25.60 0.86
C TRP A 247 7.91 -26.69 0.46
N PRO A 248 7.83 -27.03 -0.85
CA PRO A 248 6.93 -28.08 -1.34
C PRO A 248 7.15 -29.40 -0.61
N GLN A 249 6.06 -30.16 -0.44
CA GLN A 249 6.09 -31.54 0.04
C GLN A 249 6.62 -32.52 -1.02
#